data_AF-A0A257RI63-F1
#
_entry.id   AF-A0A257RI63-F1
#
_cell.length_a   1.000
_cell.length_b   1.000
_cell.length_c   1.000
_cell.angle_alpha   90.00
_cell.angle_beta   90.00
_cell.angle_gamma   90.00
#
_symmetry.space_group_name_H-M   'P 1'
#
loop_
_entity.id
_entity.type
_entity.pdbx_description
1 polymer ?
#
loop_
_entity_poly.entity_id
_entity_poly.type
_entity_poly.pdbx_seq_one_letter_code
_entity_poly.pdbx_strand_id
1 'polypeptide(L)'
;LAIPKTTRHKADAMKFLQWATSKNYIALAGKTFGWVQTPPGTRISTYSNPNYIKAAPFAGMVKKAILSADPTDPTLKKVPYTGVQFVAIPQFEGIGTEVGQQLAAALSGQKSVDAALTQAQAATGRTMKEAGYK
;
A
#
# COMPACT_ATOMS: atom_id res chain seq x y z
N LEU A 1 -4.77 10.27 3.31
CA LEU A 1 -5.90 11.13 3.75
C LEU A 1 -6.71 11.52 2.53
N ALA A 2 -8.04 11.47 2.60
CA ALA A 2 -8.94 11.87 1.53
C ALA A 2 -10.17 12.60 2.12
N ILE A 3 -10.85 13.40 1.31
CA ILE A 3 -12.02 14.18 1.73
C ILE A 3 -13.26 13.70 0.96
N PRO A 4 -14.29 13.15 1.62
CA PRO A 4 -15.53 12.75 0.96
C PRO A 4 -16.20 13.94 0.26
N LYS A 5 -16.71 13.72 -0.95
CA LYS A 5 -17.38 14.78 -1.74
C LYS A 5 -18.61 15.38 -1.02
N THR A 6 -19.25 14.59 -0.16
CA THR A 6 -20.47 14.92 0.60
C THR A 6 -20.24 15.77 1.85
N THR A 7 -18.98 15.98 2.27
CA THR A 7 -18.72 16.73 3.51
C THR A 7 -19.17 18.19 3.42
N ARG A 8 -19.70 18.70 4.54
CA ARG A 8 -20.02 20.12 4.73
C ARG A 8 -18.80 20.94 5.19
N HIS A 9 -17.72 20.30 5.62
CA HIS A 9 -16.54 20.95 6.20
C HIS A 9 -15.31 20.88 5.27
N LYS A 10 -15.51 21.10 3.96
CA LYS A 10 -14.45 20.92 2.95
C LYS A 10 -13.21 21.77 3.22
N ALA A 11 -13.40 23.03 3.59
CA ALA A 11 -12.32 23.97 3.84
C ALA A 11 -11.43 23.52 5.01
N ASP A 12 -12.04 23.16 6.14
CA ASP A 12 -11.28 22.76 7.33
C ASP A 12 -10.62 21.39 7.16
N ALA A 13 -11.30 20.45 6.50
CA ALA A 13 -10.70 19.17 6.12
C ALA A 13 -9.47 19.36 5.21
N MET A 14 -9.52 20.30 4.26
CA MET A 14 -8.39 20.61 3.39
C MET A 14 -7.23 21.23 4.17
N LYS A 15 -7.51 22.19 5.07
CA LYS A 15 -6.48 22.77 5.96
C LYS A 15 -5.77 21.69 6.77
N PHE A 16 -6.53 20.78 7.38
CA PHE A 16 -5.97 19.68 8.15
C PHE A 16 -5.12 18.74 7.30
N LEU A 17 -5.60 18.35 6.12
CA LEU A 17 -4.86 17.48 5.20
C LEU A 17 -3.52 18.11 4.79
N GLN A 18 -3.52 19.40 4.45
CA GLN A 18 -2.31 20.15 4.11
C GLN A 18 -1.34 20.19 5.29
N TRP A 19 -1.84 20.50 6.50
CA TRP A 19 -1.01 20.53 7.71
C TRP A 19 -0.42 19.16 8.03
N ALA A 20 -1.24 18.11 8.12
CA ALA A 20 -0.84 16.76 8.53
C ALA A 20 0.14 16.10 7.55
N THR A 21 0.18 16.55 6.30
CA THR A 21 1.11 16.05 5.27
C THR A 21 2.28 17.00 5.01
N SER A 22 2.42 18.10 5.77
CA SER A 22 3.42 19.13 5.55
C SER A 22 4.82 18.76 6.05
N LYS A 23 5.84 19.50 5.60
CA LYS A 23 7.19 19.44 6.20
C LYS A 23 7.18 19.82 7.68
N ASN A 24 6.32 20.77 8.06
CA ASN A 24 6.21 21.24 9.44
C ASN A 24 5.69 20.14 10.36
N TYR A 25 4.74 19.31 9.89
CA TYR A 25 4.26 18.15 10.65
C TYR A 25 5.38 17.12 10.87
N ILE A 26 6.17 16.82 9.85
CA ILE A 26 7.34 15.92 9.98
C ILE A 26 8.34 16.48 10.99
N ALA A 27 8.63 17.79 10.95
CA ALA A 27 9.53 18.43 11.90
C ALA A 27 8.96 18.41 13.33
N LEU A 28 7.65 18.62 13.50
CA LEU A 28 6.96 18.50 14.78
C LEU A 28 7.08 17.09 15.33
N ALA A 29 6.71 16.07 14.54
CA ALA A 29 6.81 14.66 14.93
C ALA A 29 8.24 14.28 15.33
N GLY A 30 9.25 14.73 14.57
CA GLY A 30 10.66 14.45 14.85
C GLY A 30 11.16 15.07 16.15
N LYS A 31 10.66 16.27 16.49
CA LYS A 31 10.98 16.95 17.76
C LYS A 31 10.23 16.36 18.95
N THR A 32 8.98 15.96 18.76
CA THR A 32 8.09 15.51 19.85
C THR A 32 8.25 14.03 20.17
N PHE A 33 8.34 13.17 19.15
CA PHE A 33 8.36 11.71 19.30
C PHE A 33 9.70 11.07 18.91
N GLY A 34 10.66 11.89 18.46
CA GLY A 34 11.95 11.45 17.96
C GLY A 34 11.96 11.23 16.45
N TRP A 35 13.12 11.51 15.84
CA TRP A 35 13.27 11.52 14.38
C TRP A 35 13.04 10.17 13.71
N VAL A 36 13.36 9.06 14.39
CA VAL A 36 13.09 7.70 13.88
C VAL A 36 11.58 7.40 13.71
N GLN A 37 10.73 8.09 14.49
CA GLN A 37 9.27 7.92 14.46
C GLN A 37 8.58 8.82 13.43
N THR A 38 9.33 9.65 12.71
CA THR A 38 8.72 10.52 11.69
C THR A 38 8.15 9.71 10.54
N PRO A 39 7.00 10.14 9.95
CA PRO A 39 6.43 9.46 8.80
C PRO A 39 7.42 9.40 7.62
N PRO A 40 7.90 8.21 7.21
CA PRO A 40 8.84 8.07 6.10
C PRO A 40 8.10 8.14 4.75
N GLY A 41 8.86 8.09 3.65
CA GLY A 41 8.32 7.74 2.32
C GLY A 41 7.45 8.79 1.61
N THR A 42 7.08 9.89 2.26
CA THR A 42 6.14 10.87 1.68
C THR A 42 6.81 12.13 1.10
N ARG A 43 8.05 12.46 1.51
CA ARG A 43 8.77 13.67 1.06
C ARG A 43 10.25 13.42 0.85
N ILE A 44 10.79 13.93 -0.27
CA ILE A 44 12.23 13.92 -0.55
C ILE A 44 13.02 14.66 0.54
N SER A 45 12.48 15.77 1.06
CA SER A 45 13.13 16.57 2.10
C SER A 45 13.34 15.80 3.41
N THR A 46 12.52 14.79 3.71
CA THR A 46 12.72 13.94 4.89
C THR A 46 14.03 13.17 4.78
N TYR A 47 14.29 12.58 3.61
CA TYR A 47 15.52 11.84 3.31
C TYR A 47 16.75 12.73 3.08
N SER A 48 16.61 14.06 3.16
CA SER A 48 17.74 15.01 3.10
C SER A 48 17.98 15.68 4.46
N ASN A 49 17.16 15.36 5.47
CA ASN A 49 17.25 15.97 6.80
C ASN A 49 18.34 15.28 7.63
N PRO A 50 19.37 16.00 8.11
CA PRO A 50 20.47 15.40 8.88
C PRO A 50 20.00 14.70 10.17
N ASN A 51 19.00 15.24 10.86
CA ASN A 51 18.47 14.63 12.08
C ASN A 51 17.77 13.30 11.80
N TYR A 52 17.05 13.23 10.67
CA TYR A 52 16.41 11.99 10.24
C TYR A 52 17.44 10.95 9.83
N ILE A 53 18.42 11.31 9.00
CA ILE A 53 19.48 10.39 8.55
C ILE A 53 20.26 9.84 9.75
N LYS A 54 20.59 10.70 10.73
CA LYS A 54 21.30 10.29 11.94
C LYS A 54 20.47 9.32 12.80
N ALA A 55 19.17 9.54 12.92
CA ALA A 55 18.29 8.73 13.75
C ALA A 55 17.79 7.44 13.05
N ALA A 56 17.74 7.43 11.72
CA ALA A 56 17.23 6.34 10.90
C ALA A 56 18.31 5.84 9.93
N PRO A 57 19.26 5.00 10.38
CA PRO A 57 20.34 4.49 9.52
C PRO A 57 19.82 3.69 8.31
N PHE A 58 18.60 3.15 8.40
CA PHE A 58 17.90 2.46 7.31
C PHE A 58 17.27 3.39 6.26
N ALA A 59 17.29 4.72 6.45
CA ALA A 59 16.60 5.68 5.58
C ALA A 59 17.03 5.57 4.10
N GLY A 60 18.31 5.33 3.83
CA GLY A 60 18.82 5.15 2.46
C GLY A 60 18.24 3.91 1.78
N MET A 61 18.16 2.79 2.49
CA MET A 61 17.56 1.54 2.00
C MET A 61 16.07 1.74 1.71
N VAL A 62 15.33 2.35 2.63
CA VAL A 62 13.88 2.61 2.45
C VAL A 62 13.63 3.51 1.24
N LYS A 63 14.39 4.61 1.09
CA LYS A 63 14.29 5.48 -0.08
C LYS A 63 14.54 4.72 -1.37
N LYS A 64 15.60 3.90 -1.41
CA LYS A 64 15.95 3.09 -2.59
C LYS A 64 14.82 2.12 -2.93
N ALA A 65 14.29 1.39 -1.95
CA ALA A 65 13.21 0.44 -2.14
C ALA A 65 11.93 1.10 -2.70
N ILE A 66 11.57 2.28 -2.19
CA ILE A 66 10.41 3.05 -2.70
C ILE A 66 10.63 3.47 -4.15
N LEU A 67 11.83 3.98 -4.48
CA LEU A 67 12.13 4.47 -5.83
C LEU A 67 12.34 3.34 -6.85
N SER A 68 12.69 2.13 -6.41
CA SER A 68 12.85 0.97 -7.29
C SER A 68 11.55 0.19 -7.52
N ALA A 69 10.50 0.45 -6.75
CA ALA A 69 9.22 -0.22 -6.95
C ALA A 69 8.58 0.24 -8.27
N ASP A 70 8.28 -0.71 -9.16
CA ASP A 70 7.64 -0.44 -10.44
C ASP A 70 6.24 -1.09 -10.49
N PRO A 71 5.17 -0.35 -10.14
CA PRO A 71 3.81 -0.86 -10.27
C PRO A 71 3.32 -0.91 -11.73
N THR A 72 4.06 -0.37 -12.70
CA THR A 72 3.68 -0.38 -14.13
C THR A 72 4.28 -1.56 -14.89
N ASP A 73 5.35 -2.17 -14.37
CA ASP A 73 5.92 -3.44 -14.84
C ASP A 73 6.15 -4.41 -13.66
N PRO A 74 5.09 -4.87 -12.98
CA PRO A 74 5.21 -5.51 -11.66
C PRO A 74 5.68 -6.97 -11.71
N THR A 75 5.75 -7.60 -12.89
CA THR A 75 5.98 -9.04 -13.05
C THR A 75 6.95 -9.35 -14.20
N LEU A 76 7.67 -10.47 -14.11
CA LEU A 76 8.60 -10.91 -15.16
C LEU A 76 7.92 -11.07 -16.53
N LYS A 77 6.71 -11.62 -16.54
CA LYS A 77 5.87 -11.74 -17.75
C LYS A 77 4.95 -10.52 -17.81
N LYS A 78 4.66 -10.04 -19.02
CA LYS A 78 3.71 -8.94 -19.23
C LYS A 78 2.32 -9.34 -18.74
N VAL A 79 1.68 -8.40 -18.04
CA VAL A 79 0.34 -8.53 -17.45
C VAL A 79 -0.52 -7.30 -17.79
N PRO A 80 -1.85 -7.42 -17.84
CA PRO A 80 -2.74 -6.33 -18.22
C PRO A 80 -3.13 -5.40 -17.06
N TYR A 81 -2.45 -5.48 -15.91
CA TYR A 81 -2.78 -4.71 -14.71
C TYR A 81 -1.56 -3.95 -14.16
N THR A 82 -1.81 -2.98 -13.29
CA THR A 82 -0.78 -2.29 -12.50
C THR A 82 -0.89 -2.66 -11.02
N GLY A 83 0.19 -2.40 -10.28
CA GLY A 83 0.34 -2.69 -8.85
C GLY A 83 1.29 -3.86 -8.57
N VAL A 84 2.16 -3.70 -7.57
CA VAL A 84 3.18 -4.71 -7.21
C VAL A 84 2.57 -5.78 -6.30
N GLN A 85 1.98 -5.35 -5.19
CA GLN A 85 1.41 -6.22 -4.15
C GLN A 85 -0.13 -6.33 -4.21
N PHE A 86 -0.74 -5.61 -5.14
CA PHE A 86 -2.18 -5.65 -5.41
C PHE A 86 -2.43 -5.51 -6.91
N VAL A 87 -3.58 -5.97 -7.37
CA VAL A 87 -4.04 -5.74 -8.75
C VAL A 87 -4.94 -4.52 -8.74
N ALA A 88 -4.61 -3.47 -9.50
CA ALA A 88 -5.34 -2.20 -9.51
C ALA A 88 -6.71 -2.27 -10.24
N ILE A 89 -7.61 -3.12 -9.76
CA ILE A 89 -8.99 -3.27 -10.24
C ILE A 89 -9.97 -3.17 -9.06
N PRO A 90 -11.22 -2.69 -9.27
CA PRO A 90 -12.21 -2.57 -8.20
C PRO A 90 -12.50 -3.88 -7.47
N GLN A 91 -12.39 -5.02 -8.16
CA GLN A 91 -12.71 -6.34 -7.64
C GLN A 91 -11.64 -6.89 -6.69
N PHE A 92 -10.44 -6.29 -6.66
CA PHE A 92 -9.30 -6.87 -5.96
C PHE A 92 -9.49 -6.98 -4.45
N GLU A 93 -10.28 -6.10 -3.83
CA GLU A 93 -10.56 -6.19 -2.39
C GLU A 93 -11.25 -7.52 -2.04
N GLY A 94 -12.29 -7.88 -2.79
CA GLY A 94 -13.01 -9.14 -2.61
C GLY A 94 -12.17 -10.35 -3.01
N ILE A 95 -11.54 -10.30 -4.20
CA ILE A 95 -10.67 -11.38 -4.69
C ILE A 95 -9.51 -11.64 -3.71
N GLY A 96 -8.82 -10.59 -3.28
CA GLY A 96 -7.69 -10.67 -2.37
C GLY A 96 -8.08 -11.22 -1.00
N THR A 97 -9.28 -10.88 -0.50
CA THR A 97 -9.80 -11.45 0.74
C THR A 97 -10.01 -12.96 0.62
N GLU A 98 -10.70 -13.41 -0.42
CA GLU A 98 -10.98 -14.83 -0.65
C GLU A 98 -9.67 -15.62 -0.85
N VAL A 99 -8.79 -15.15 -1.73
CA VAL A 99 -7.48 -15.79 -1.96
C VAL A 99 -6.66 -15.83 -0.66
N GLY A 100 -6.65 -14.75 0.11
CA GLY A 100 -5.96 -14.67 1.41
C GLY A 100 -6.46 -15.73 2.40
N GLN A 101 -7.77 -15.95 2.47
CA GLN A 101 -8.36 -17.00 3.31
C GLN A 101 -7.93 -18.41 2.85
N GLN A 102 -7.89 -18.67 1.54
CA GLN A 102 -7.40 -19.95 1.01
C GLN A 102 -5.94 -20.20 1.36
N LEU A 103 -5.09 -19.17 1.24
CA LEU A 103 -3.67 -19.27 1.60
C LEU A 103 -3.47 -19.47 3.11
N ALA A 104 -4.27 -18.80 3.95
CA ALA A 104 -4.23 -19.01 5.40
C ALA A 104 -4.64 -20.44 5.80
N ALA A 105 -5.63 -21.03 5.10
CA ALA A 105 -6.04 -22.42 5.33
C ALA A 105 -4.95 -23.42 4.92
N ALA A 106 -4.23 -23.17 3.82
CA ALA A 106 -3.07 -23.98 3.44
C ALA A 106 -1.93 -23.86 4.45
N LEU A 107 -1.61 -22.63 4.86
CA LEU A 107 -0.54 -22.35 5.82
C LEU A 107 -0.77 -23.01 7.19
N SER A 108 -2.02 -23.09 7.63
CA SER A 108 -2.42 -23.74 8.88
C SER A 108 -2.64 -25.26 8.76
N GLY A 109 -2.45 -25.85 7.58
CA GLY A 109 -2.62 -27.29 7.35
C GLY A 109 -4.06 -27.77 7.26
N GLN A 110 -5.05 -26.87 7.18
CA GLN A 110 -6.47 -27.23 7.05
C GLN A 110 -6.82 -27.82 5.68
N LYS A 111 -6.02 -27.50 4.65
CA LYS A 111 -6.11 -28.08 3.31
C LYS A 111 -4.74 -28.10 2.64
N SER A 112 -4.58 -28.92 1.61
CA SER A 112 -3.34 -28.93 0.82
C SER A 112 -3.16 -27.63 0.03
N VAL A 113 -1.92 -27.34 -0.35
CA VAL A 113 -1.59 -26.20 -1.24
C VAL A 113 -2.39 -26.27 -2.54
N ASP A 114 -2.46 -27.45 -3.18
CA ASP A 114 -3.20 -27.64 -4.43
C ASP A 114 -4.71 -27.38 -4.26
N ALA A 115 -5.29 -27.83 -3.15
CA ALA A 115 -6.69 -27.58 -2.85
C ALA A 115 -6.97 -26.08 -2.65
N ALA A 116 -6.10 -25.37 -1.95
CA ALA A 116 -6.21 -23.92 -1.76
C ALA A 116 -6.08 -23.15 -3.08
N LEU A 117 -5.09 -23.49 -3.91
CA LEU A 117 -4.89 -22.87 -5.22
C LEU A 117 -6.06 -23.13 -6.17
N THR A 118 -6.59 -24.35 -6.19
CA THR A 118 -7.77 -24.71 -7.01
C THR A 118 -9.00 -23.89 -6.60
N GLN A 119 -9.24 -23.75 -5.29
CA GLN A 119 -10.37 -22.97 -4.78
C GLN A 119 -10.21 -21.48 -5.06
N ALA A 120 -9.01 -20.93 -4.85
CA ALA A 120 -8.65 -19.55 -5.16
C ALA A 120 -8.85 -19.25 -6.66
N GLN A 121 -8.40 -20.15 -7.54
CA GLN A 121 -8.57 -20.03 -8.99
C GLN A 121 -10.04 -20.03 -9.39
N ALA A 122 -10.83 -20.97 -8.84
CA ALA A 122 -12.25 -21.06 -9.14
C ALA A 122 -13.03 -19.83 -8.67
N ALA A 123 -12.73 -19.32 -7.47
CA ALA A 123 -13.37 -18.11 -6.94
C ALA A 123 -13.01 -16.87 -7.75
N THR A 124 -11.72 -16.66 -8.02
CA THR A 124 -11.23 -15.53 -8.84
C THR A 124 -11.85 -15.57 -10.23
N GLY A 125 -11.87 -16.74 -10.88
CA GLY A 125 -12.46 -16.89 -12.21
C GLY A 125 -13.94 -16.55 -12.26
N ARG A 126 -14.73 -16.93 -11.24
CA ARG A 126 -16.14 -16.53 -11.12
C ARG A 126 -16.28 -15.01 -11.00
N THR A 127 -15.57 -14.38 -10.07
CA THR A 127 -15.64 -12.93 -9.87
C THR A 127 -15.23 -12.14 -11.12
N MET A 128 -14.16 -12.57 -11.80
CA MET A 128 -13.71 -11.91 -13.04
C MET A 128 -14.75 -12.03 -14.15
N LYS A 129 -15.37 -13.20 -14.30
CA LYS A 129 -16.45 -13.43 -15.28
C LYS A 129 -17.69 -12.59 -14.96
N GLU A 130 -18.12 -12.55 -13.70
CA GLU A 130 -19.25 -11.72 -13.25
C GLU A 130 -18.99 -10.23 -13.46
N ALA A 131 -17.74 -9.79 -13.32
CA ALA A 131 -17.32 -8.42 -13.58
C ALA A 131 -17.10 -8.11 -15.08
N GLY A 132 -17.34 -9.06 -15.98
CA GLY A 132 -17.28 -8.87 -17.43
C GLY A 132 -15.88 -8.94 -18.05
N TYR A 133 -14.89 -9.41 -17.29
CA TYR A 133 -13.55 -9.68 -17.84
C TYR A 133 -13.58 -10.99 -18.64
N LYS A 134 -12.76 -11.04 -19.71
CA LYS A 134 -12.60 -12.20 -20.59
C LYS A 134 -11.34 -12.97 -20.26
#